data_AF-A0AAF0Y2J5-F1
#
_entry.id   AF-A0AAF0Y2J5-F1
#
_cell.length_a   1.000
_cell.length_b   1.000
_cell.length_c   1.000
_cell.angle_alpha   90.00
_cell.angle_beta   90.00
_cell.angle_gamma   90.00
#
_symmetry.space_group_name_H-M   'P 1'
#
loop_
_entity.id
_entity.type
_entity.pdbx_description
1 polymer ?
#
loop_
_entity_poly.entity_id
_entity_poly.type
_entity_poly.pdbx_seq_one_letter_code
_entity_poly.pdbx_strand_id
1 'polypeptide(L)'
;MPLLSNLAAIARHYYDLGFTSFGGPGVHVVILRQRFVDRLRWVDEKTFVDLFALGNALPGPGSTQLAFSIAVVTHGVVAGLFAFLLWSLPGAIGMGALGFGISHIGDSLPGIMLALFTGLNAASVGLIALAALQLATAACTDKLTTLILWLSASFGICYHAPWMYPSLIATGGLATLVWDFRRTWLRKLGVGKRAEQEEIELAAAAVAASVAASDQASTAPVNQQPVAQAGSDGGGTPRTSSLRQRITDPATPPPDDSAHAEAAQPTLADNLKVVSPPVAVALLLGFVLFLTVPLATRAGIHNAGKHVPRALDFFCNMIIAGTIIFGGGPVVIPLLRGYVVDPGWVSDRDFLLLFAILQAFPGPNFNFAVALGVLALSPKLPALGAVLGFIGIFAPGILLKLALLPIYSSWRDKSVARSVLRGLNAAASGLVFTAVWQLFLVGYIYQSGGGESGKKQALAGPLTSDPFWAVVSSGTFVASRTFGSPPWLSVMGGGVAGLAWYGVQQS
;
A
#
# COMPACT_ATOMS: atom_id res chain seq x y z
N MET A 1 7.73 -5.83 -35.44
CA MET A 1 6.36 -6.29 -35.17
C MET A 1 5.98 -6.59 -33.70
N PRO A 2 6.87 -6.61 -32.67
CA PRO A 2 6.44 -6.97 -31.30
C PRO A 2 5.62 -5.88 -30.58
N LEU A 3 5.69 -4.61 -30.99
CA LEU A 3 4.97 -3.53 -30.32
C LEU A 3 3.45 -3.60 -30.57
N LEU A 4 3.03 -3.82 -31.82
CA LEU A 4 1.60 -3.90 -32.18
C LEU A 4 0.92 -5.10 -31.51
N SER A 5 1.58 -6.25 -31.45
CA SER A 5 1.07 -7.42 -30.73
C SER A 5 0.95 -7.16 -29.23
N ASN A 6 1.93 -6.48 -28.63
CA ASN A 6 1.88 -6.09 -27.22
C ASN A 6 0.73 -5.13 -26.93
N LEU A 7 0.54 -4.11 -27.76
CA LEU A 7 -0.56 -3.16 -27.62
C LEU A 7 -1.93 -3.83 -27.81
N ALA A 8 -2.06 -4.75 -28.76
CA ALA A 8 -3.28 -5.51 -28.96
C ALA A 8 -3.61 -6.42 -27.75
N ALA A 9 -2.60 -7.04 -27.15
CA ALA A 9 -2.77 -7.82 -25.92
C ALA A 9 -3.23 -6.94 -24.75
N ILE A 10 -2.61 -5.76 -24.57
CA ILE A 10 -3.05 -4.79 -23.55
C ILE A 10 -4.50 -4.33 -23.82
N ALA A 11 -4.82 -3.94 -25.06
CA ALA A 11 -6.19 -3.54 -25.42
C ALA A 11 -7.21 -4.61 -25.02
N ARG A 12 -6.95 -5.88 -25.38
CA ARG A 12 -7.87 -7.00 -25.10
C ARG A 12 -8.09 -7.26 -23.61
N HIS A 13 -7.09 -7.05 -22.76
CA HIS A 13 -7.14 -7.47 -21.35
C HIS A 13 -7.29 -6.31 -20.34
N TYR A 14 -7.12 -5.06 -20.78
CA TYR A 14 -7.27 -3.85 -19.96
C TYR A 14 -8.50 -2.99 -20.29
N TYR A 15 -9.12 -3.12 -21.47
CA TYR A 15 -10.17 -2.18 -21.92
C TYR A 15 -11.35 -2.06 -20.94
N ASP A 16 -11.75 -3.17 -20.31
CA ASP A 16 -12.90 -3.22 -19.41
C ASP A 16 -12.55 -2.77 -17.99
N LEU A 17 -11.27 -2.77 -17.61
CA LEU A 17 -10.86 -2.47 -16.23
C LEU A 17 -11.23 -1.04 -15.83
N GLY A 18 -11.13 -0.07 -16.74
CA GLY A 18 -11.51 1.32 -16.48
C GLY A 18 -13.03 1.51 -16.28
N PHE A 19 -13.85 0.55 -16.70
CA PHE A 19 -15.32 0.60 -16.58
C PHE A 19 -15.88 -0.31 -15.49
N THR A 20 -15.12 -1.34 -15.11
CA THR A 20 -15.60 -2.44 -14.24
C THR A 20 -14.88 -2.53 -12.91
N SER A 21 -13.75 -1.84 -12.72
CA SER A 21 -12.99 -1.87 -11.47
C SER A 21 -13.64 -0.93 -10.46
N PHE A 22 -14.71 -1.39 -9.82
CA PHE A 22 -15.34 -0.68 -8.72
C PHE A 22 -14.70 -1.06 -7.38
N GLY A 23 -14.78 -0.15 -6.42
CA GLY A 23 -14.53 -0.49 -5.02
C GLY A 23 -13.13 -0.23 -4.49
N GLY A 24 -12.37 0.59 -5.19
CA GLY A 24 -11.16 1.20 -4.67
C GLY A 24 -9.96 0.24 -4.59
N PRO A 25 -8.86 0.69 -3.97
CA PRO A 25 -7.55 0.06 -4.15
C PRO A 25 -7.48 -1.41 -3.73
N GLY A 26 -8.13 -1.80 -2.62
CA GLY A 26 -8.11 -3.18 -2.13
C GLY A 26 -8.78 -4.15 -3.13
N VAL A 27 -9.95 -3.77 -3.66
CA VAL A 27 -10.65 -4.56 -4.68
C VAL A 27 -9.88 -4.59 -5.99
N HIS A 28 -9.28 -3.47 -6.40
CA HIS A 28 -8.44 -3.42 -7.60
C HIS A 28 -7.29 -4.44 -7.53
N VAL A 29 -6.62 -4.55 -6.38
CA VAL A 29 -5.54 -5.55 -6.19
C VAL A 29 -6.07 -6.96 -6.39
N VAL A 30 -7.24 -7.30 -5.82
CA VAL A 30 -7.87 -8.61 -6.00
C VAL A 30 -8.23 -8.86 -7.47
N ILE A 31 -8.86 -7.89 -8.16
CA ILE A 31 -9.21 -7.97 -9.58
C ILE A 31 -7.95 -8.21 -10.43
N LEU A 32 -6.89 -7.45 -10.18
CA LEU A 32 -5.63 -7.57 -10.90
C LEU A 32 -4.94 -8.91 -10.63
N ARG A 33 -4.99 -9.43 -9.40
CA ARG A 33 -4.46 -10.76 -9.04
C ARG A 33 -5.21 -11.87 -9.76
N GLN A 34 -6.53 -11.91 -9.64
CA GLN A 34 -7.37 -12.92 -10.29
C GLN A 34 -7.17 -12.93 -11.81
N ARG A 35 -7.00 -11.73 -12.40
CA ARG A 35 -6.83 -11.60 -13.84
C ARG A 35 -5.42 -11.97 -14.30
N PHE A 36 -4.39 -11.36 -13.73
CA PHE A 36 -3.03 -11.43 -14.26
C PHE A 36 -2.16 -12.51 -13.61
N VAL A 37 -2.52 -12.99 -12.42
CA VAL A 37 -1.87 -14.14 -11.77
C VAL A 37 -2.66 -15.41 -12.07
N ASP A 38 -3.93 -15.48 -11.65
CA ASP A 38 -4.67 -16.74 -11.64
C ASP A 38 -5.13 -17.16 -13.05
N ARG A 39 -5.81 -16.26 -13.77
CA ARG A 39 -6.40 -16.56 -15.09
C ARG A 39 -5.39 -16.49 -16.23
N LEU A 40 -4.72 -15.35 -16.41
CA LEU A 40 -3.84 -15.11 -17.56
C LEU A 40 -2.40 -15.61 -17.32
N ARG A 41 -1.98 -15.78 -16.07
CA ARG A 41 -0.61 -16.18 -15.68
C ARG A 41 0.47 -15.32 -16.33
N TRP A 42 0.19 -14.03 -16.44
CA TRP A 42 1.11 -13.00 -16.95
C TRP A 42 2.22 -12.67 -15.96
N VAL A 43 2.00 -12.90 -14.66
CA VAL A 43 3.00 -12.75 -13.60
C VAL A 43 2.76 -13.84 -12.55
N ASP A 44 3.83 -14.30 -11.90
CA ASP A 44 3.71 -15.22 -10.76
C ASP A 44 3.36 -14.48 -9.46
N GLU A 45 2.98 -15.23 -8.42
CA GLU A 45 2.57 -14.66 -7.13
C GLU A 45 3.71 -13.83 -6.50
N LYS A 46 4.96 -14.28 -6.61
CA LYS A 46 6.12 -13.55 -6.08
C LYS A 46 6.25 -12.18 -6.76
N THR A 47 6.21 -12.14 -8.09
CA THR A 47 6.31 -10.92 -8.89
C THR A 47 5.14 -10.01 -8.63
N PHE A 48 3.93 -10.54 -8.47
CA PHE A 48 2.75 -9.75 -8.12
C PHE A 48 2.91 -9.07 -6.74
N VAL A 49 3.27 -9.83 -5.71
CA VAL A 49 3.52 -9.32 -4.36
C VAL A 49 4.66 -8.30 -4.36
N ASP A 50 5.73 -8.58 -5.09
CA ASP A 50 6.88 -7.70 -5.29
C ASP A 50 6.46 -6.34 -5.91
N LEU A 51 5.68 -6.36 -6.99
CA LEU A 51 5.17 -5.17 -7.66
C LEU A 51 4.20 -4.36 -6.79
N PHE A 52 3.34 -5.06 -6.03
CA PHE A 52 2.41 -4.47 -5.08
C PHE A 52 3.13 -3.80 -3.91
N ALA A 53 4.11 -4.49 -3.32
CA ALA A 53 4.94 -3.94 -2.24
C ALA A 53 5.71 -2.70 -2.71
N LEU A 54 6.29 -2.74 -3.92
CA LEU A 54 6.91 -1.56 -4.50
C LEU A 54 5.88 -0.45 -4.80
N GLY A 55 4.63 -0.80 -5.11
CA GLY A 55 3.55 0.15 -5.38
C GLY A 55 3.11 0.92 -4.16
N ASN A 56 3.10 0.27 -2.99
CA ASN A 56 2.75 0.89 -1.72
C ASN A 56 3.90 1.71 -1.11
N ALA A 57 5.14 1.32 -1.40
CA ALA A 57 6.34 2.00 -0.92
C ALA A 57 6.69 3.28 -1.70
N LEU A 58 6.26 3.39 -2.95
CA LEU A 58 6.57 4.54 -3.81
C LEU A 58 5.39 5.51 -3.91
N PRO A 59 5.67 6.81 -4.04
CA PRO A 59 4.61 7.80 -4.14
C PRO A 59 3.76 7.60 -5.40
N GLY A 60 2.45 7.72 -5.24
CA GLY A 60 1.44 7.65 -6.28
C GLY A 60 0.38 6.57 -6.00
N PRO A 61 -0.66 6.49 -6.86
CA PRO A 61 -1.79 5.60 -6.62
C PRO A 61 -1.43 4.11 -6.69
N GLY A 62 -1.46 3.40 -5.55
CA GLY A 62 -0.98 2.01 -5.45
C GLY A 62 -1.58 1.03 -6.48
N SER A 63 -2.91 1.00 -6.63
CA SER A 63 -3.56 0.10 -7.61
C SER A 63 -3.23 0.46 -9.06
N THR A 64 -3.10 1.75 -9.37
CA THR A 64 -2.70 2.21 -10.71
C THR A 64 -1.24 1.86 -10.98
N GLN A 65 -0.36 2.05 -10.00
CA GLN A 65 1.03 1.64 -10.11
C GLN A 65 1.16 0.12 -10.32
N LEU A 66 0.34 -0.68 -9.64
CA LEU A 66 0.33 -2.13 -9.81
C LEU A 66 -0.13 -2.52 -11.23
N ALA A 67 -1.28 -2.02 -11.68
CA ALA A 67 -1.80 -2.26 -13.03
C ALA A 67 -0.78 -1.84 -14.10
N PHE A 68 -0.22 -0.64 -13.96
CA PHE A 68 0.84 -0.13 -14.83
C PHE A 68 2.06 -1.05 -14.84
N SER A 69 2.55 -1.45 -13.66
CA SER A 69 3.78 -2.25 -13.56
C SER A 69 3.62 -3.65 -14.13
N ILE A 70 2.47 -4.29 -13.95
CA ILE A 70 2.17 -5.59 -14.56
C ILE A 70 2.30 -5.49 -16.09
N ALA A 71 1.72 -4.45 -16.70
CA ALA A 71 1.82 -4.22 -18.13
C ALA A 71 3.27 -3.90 -18.59
N VAL A 72 4.02 -3.11 -17.81
CA VAL A 72 5.43 -2.80 -18.11
C VAL A 72 6.29 -4.06 -18.11
N VAL A 73 6.23 -4.87 -17.04
CA VAL A 73 7.13 -6.02 -16.92
C VAL A 73 6.85 -7.12 -17.94
N THR A 74 5.61 -7.23 -18.41
CA THR A 74 5.18 -8.25 -19.37
C THR A 74 5.32 -7.81 -20.83
N HIS A 75 4.99 -6.55 -21.13
CA HIS A 75 4.82 -6.05 -22.50
C HIS A 75 5.66 -4.78 -22.81
N GLY A 76 6.38 -4.24 -21.84
CA GLY A 76 7.28 -3.08 -21.97
C GLY A 76 6.61 -1.73 -21.65
N VAL A 77 7.42 -0.67 -21.60
CA VAL A 77 6.98 0.67 -21.13
C VAL A 77 5.82 1.25 -21.92
N VAL A 78 5.87 1.20 -23.25
CA VAL A 78 4.81 1.76 -24.11
C VAL A 78 3.48 1.05 -23.87
N ALA A 79 3.53 -0.28 -23.70
CA ALA A 79 2.37 -1.08 -23.35
C ALA A 79 1.84 -0.73 -21.95
N GLY A 80 2.74 -0.46 -20.99
CA GLY A 80 2.38 0.05 -19.66
C GLY A 80 1.67 1.40 -19.70
N LEU A 81 2.18 2.37 -20.47
CA LEU A 81 1.54 3.67 -20.63
C LEU A 81 0.15 3.53 -21.28
N PHE A 82 0.03 2.67 -22.29
CA PHE A 82 -1.27 2.39 -22.91
C PHE A 82 -2.24 1.71 -21.95
N ALA A 83 -1.77 0.75 -21.15
CA ALA A 83 -2.55 0.12 -20.09
C ALA A 83 -3.04 1.13 -19.05
N PHE A 84 -2.19 2.07 -18.64
CA PHE A 84 -2.57 3.18 -17.75
C PHE A 84 -3.67 4.05 -18.35
N LEU A 85 -3.59 4.37 -19.64
CA LEU A 85 -4.65 5.14 -20.32
C LEU A 85 -5.97 4.37 -20.36
N LEU A 86 -5.97 3.09 -20.74
CA LEU A 86 -7.20 2.27 -20.73
C LEU A 86 -7.79 2.13 -19.32
N TRP A 87 -6.92 2.01 -18.31
CA TRP A 87 -7.30 1.90 -16.91
C TRP A 87 -7.89 3.19 -16.35
N SER A 88 -7.31 4.35 -16.68
CA SER A 88 -7.63 5.62 -16.00
C SER A 88 -8.54 6.53 -16.80
N LEU A 89 -8.42 6.54 -18.14
CA LEU A 89 -9.05 7.55 -19.00
C LEU A 89 -10.58 7.50 -18.99
N PRO A 90 -11.26 6.32 -19.00
CA PRO A 90 -12.72 6.27 -18.91
C PRO A 90 -13.24 6.95 -17.63
N GLY A 91 -12.63 6.61 -16.49
CA GLY A 91 -12.95 7.22 -15.21
C GLY A 91 -12.62 8.72 -15.17
N ALA A 92 -11.51 9.14 -15.78
CA ALA A 92 -11.11 10.54 -15.87
C ALA A 92 -12.10 11.38 -16.69
N ILE A 93 -12.55 10.87 -17.83
CA ILE A 93 -13.56 11.52 -18.68
C ILE A 93 -14.87 11.64 -17.91
N GLY A 94 -15.33 10.55 -17.28
CA GLY A 94 -16.55 10.56 -16.48
C GLY A 94 -16.51 11.54 -15.31
N MET A 95 -15.42 11.54 -14.54
CA MET A 95 -15.21 12.49 -13.44
C MET A 95 -15.09 13.94 -13.94
N GLY A 96 -14.39 14.17 -15.06
CA GLY A 96 -14.30 15.49 -15.69
C GLY A 96 -15.67 16.02 -16.14
N ALA A 97 -16.50 15.15 -16.73
CA ALA A 97 -17.87 15.50 -17.12
C ALA A 97 -18.76 15.81 -15.91
N LEU A 98 -18.63 15.07 -14.81
CA LEU A 98 -19.31 15.35 -13.55
C LEU A 98 -18.88 16.70 -12.95
N GLY A 99 -17.57 16.97 -12.91
CA GLY A 99 -17.05 18.27 -12.46
C GLY A 99 -17.58 19.42 -13.32
N PHE A 100 -17.65 19.23 -14.64
CA PHE A 100 -18.23 20.22 -15.54
C PHE A 100 -19.72 20.44 -15.27
N GLY A 101 -20.49 19.35 -15.10
CA GLY A 101 -21.91 19.43 -14.75
C GLY A 101 -22.15 20.18 -13.44
N ILE A 102 -21.38 19.87 -12.40
CA ILE A 102 -21.47 20.53 -11.08
C ILE A 102 -21.17 22.03 -11.17
N SER A 103 -20.21 22.45 -12.01
CA SER A 103 -19.92 23.87 -12.21
C SER A 103 -21.08 24.69 -12.78
N HIS A 104 -22.13 24.05 -13.29
CA HIS A 104 -23.35 24.69 -13.80
C HIS A 104 -24.54 24.57 -12.84
N ILE A 105 -24.39 23.90 -11.69
CA ILE A 105 -25.45 23.74 -10.68
C ILE A 105 -25.29 24.82 -9.61
N GLY A 106 -26.32 25.65 -9.40
CA GLY A 106 -26.33 26.74 -8.42
C GLY A 106 -26.12 26.26 -6.97
N ASP A 107 -25.61 27.14 -6.10
CA ASP A 107 -25.03 26.81 -4.77
C ASP A 107 -25.97 26.09 -3.79
N SER A 108 -27.29 26.22 -3.96
CA SER A 108 -28.28 25.65 -3.05
C SER A 108 -28.68 24.21 -3.44
N LEU A 109 -28.25 23.23 -2.64
CA LEU A 109 -28.76 21.85 -2.71
C LEU A 109 -29.97 21.67 -1.79
N PRO A 110 -31.05 21.01 -2.24
CA PRO A 110 -32.15 20.57 -1.39
C PRO A 110 -31.65 19.75 -0.19
N GLY A 111 -32.31 19.84 0.97
CA GLY A 111 -31.93 19.11 2.18
C GLY A 111 -31.83 17.59 1.97
N ILE A 112 -32.72 17.03 1.16
CA ILE A 112 -32.71 15.60 0.78
C ILE A 112 -31.40 15.19 0.08
N MET A 113 -30.82 16.06 -0.75
CA MET A 113 -29.55 15.79 -1.41
C MET A 113 -28.39 15.84 -0.43
N LEU A 114 -28.42 16.75 0.55
CA LEU A 114 -27.38 16.82 1.58
C LEU A 114 -27.36 15.56 2.46
N ALA A 115 -28.54 15.04 2.81
CA ALA A 115 -28.65 13.80 3.55
C ALA A 115 -28.17 12.59 2.74
N LEU A 116 -28.51 12.54 1.44
CA LEU A 116 -27.98 11.53 0.50
C LEU A 116 -26.44 11.55 0.49
N PHE A 117 -25.82 12.72 0.27
CA PHE A 117 -24.37 12.84 0.19
C PHE A 117 -23.67 12.56 1.51
N THR A 118 -24.28 12.96 2.62
CA THR A 118 -23.78 12.60 3.96
C THR A 118 -23.78 11.08 4.16
N GLY A 119 -24.85 10.40 3.75
CA GLY A 119 -24.92 8.94 3.79
C GLY A 119 -23.88 8.26 2.91
N LEU A 120 -23.65 8.77 1.69
CA LEU A 120 -22.60 8.29 0.78
C LEU A 120 -21.19 8.51 1.37
N ASN A 121 -20.93 9.67 1.97
CA ASN A 121 -19.66 9.97 2.64
C ASN A 121 -19.43 9.05 3.83
N ALA A 122 -20.43 8.87 4.71
CA ALA A 122 -20.35 7.98 5.86
C ALA A 122 -20.01 6.54 5.44
N ALA A 123 -20.73 6.00 4.46
CA ALA A 123 -20.43 4.67 3.93
C ALA A 123 -19.00 4.59 3.35
N SER A 124 -18.56 5.64 2.66
CA SER A 124 -17.20 5.72 2.11
C SER A 124 -16.14 5.65 3.19
N VAL A 125 -16.35 6.28 4.36
CA VAL A 125 -15.43 6.15 5.50
C VAL A 125 -15.35 4.70 5.98
N GLY A 126 -16.49 3.99 6.04
CA GLY A 126 -16.54 2.56 6.35
C GLY A 126 -15.72 1.70 5.40
N LEU A 127 -15.82 1.92 4.09
CA LEU A 127 -15.02 1.22 3.08
C LEU A 127 -13.53 1.53 3.20
N ILE A 128 -13.19 2.79 3.45
CA ILE A 128 -11.80 3.21 3.58
C ILE A 128 -11.18 2.61 4.84
N ALA A 129 -11.94 2.49 5.93
CA ALA A 129 -11.51 1.77 7.13
C ALA A 129 -11.28 0.27 6.84
N LEU A 130 -12.09 -0.36 5.98
CA LEU A 130 -11.86 -1.73 5.53
C LEU A 130 -10.57 -1.86 4.72
N ALA A 131 -10.31 -0.94 3.80
CA ALA A 131 -9.07 -0.90 3.03
C ALA A 131 -7.84 -0.69 3.94
N ALA A 132 -7.95 0.19 4.95
CA ALA A 132 -6.90 0.41 5.94
C ALA A 132 -6.57 -0.89 6.70
N LEU A 133 -7.61 -1.64 7.13
CA LEU A 133 -7.42 -2.92 7.80
C LEU A 133 -6.76 -3.96 6.89
N GLN A 134 -7.18 -4.07 5.63
CA GLN A 134 -6.60 -5.01 4.67
C GLN A 134 -5.10 -4.73 4.45
N LEU A 135 -4.74 -3.46 4.25
CA LEU A 135 -3.35 -3.04 4.10
C LEU A 135 -2.55 -3.29 5.39
N ALA A 136 -3.13 -2.99 6.55
CA ALA A 136 -2.50 -3.27 7.84
C ALA A 136 -2.21 -4.76 8.04
N THR A 137 -3.16 -5.65 7.71
CA THR A 137 -2.97 -7.10 7.80
C THR A 137 -1.92 -7.63 6.84
N ALA A 138 -1.76 -7.00 5.67
CA ALA A 138 -0.73 -7.38 4.70
C ALA A 138 0.66 -6.82 5.08
N ALA A 139 0.72 -5.62 5.68
CA ALA A 139 1.97 -4.94 6.01
C ALA A 139 2.56 -5.34 7.37
N CYS A 140 1.71 -5.67 8.36
CA CYS A 140 2.14 -6.08 9.69
C CYS A 140 2.52 -7.55 9.72
N THR A 141 3.81 -7.84 9.52
CA THR A 141 4.35 -9.21 9.55
C THR A 141 4.97 -9.59 10.90
N ASP A 142 5.24 -8.62 11.76
CA ASP A 142 5.92 -8.79 13.04
C ASP A 142 5.64 -7.64 14.02
N LYS A 143 6.10 -7.76 15.27
CA LYS A 143 5.87 -6.75 16.31
C LYS A 143 6.42 -5.37 15.95
N LEU A 144 7.55 -5.27 15.23
CA LEU A 144 8.13 -3.98 14.85
C LEU A 144 7.28 -3.28 13.79
N THR A 145 6.82 -3.99 12.77
CA THR A 145 5.94 -3.40 11.75
C THR A 145 4.62 -2.94 12.34
N THR A 146 4.05 -3.70 13.28
CA THR A 146 2.87 -3.25 14.03
C THR A 146 3.13 -1.96 14.82
N LEU A 147 4.30 -1.84 15.47
CA LEU A 147 4.68 -0.62 16.18
C LEU A 147 4.86 0.56 15.24
N ILE A 148 5.54 0.36 14.09
CA ILE A 148 5.72 1.40 13.07
C ILE A 148 4.37 1.87 12.55
N LEU A 149 3.45 0.96 12.26
CA LEU A 149 2.11 1.29 11.80
C LEU A 149 1.39 2.16 12.83
N TRP A 150 1.37 1.73 14.10
CA TRP A 150 0.70 2.46 15.18
C TRP A 150 1.29 3.85 15.40
N LEU A 151 2.62 3.97 15.43
CA LEU A 151 3.32 5.26 15.56
C LEU A 151 3.00 6.19 14.37
N SER A 152 3.03 5.66 13.15
CA SER A 152 2.74 6.45 11.94
C SER A 152 1.30 6.96 11.94
N ALA A 153 0.34 6.09 12.30
CA ALA A 153 -1.07 6.47 12.41
C ALA A 153 -1.29 7.53 13.49
N SER A 154 -0.74 7.31 14.68
CA SER A 154 -0.88 8.21 15.83
C SER A 154 -0.30 9.59 15.55
N PHE A 155 0.92 9.62 14.98
CA PHE A 155 1.57 10.88 14.60
C PHE A 155 0.77 11.61 13.52
N GLY A 156 0.31 10.91 12.49
CA GLY A 156 -0.50 11.51 11.43
C GLY A 156 -1.85 12.04 11.91
N ILE A 157 -2.46 11.41 12.92
CA ILE A 157 -3.71 11.92 13.52
C ILE A 157 -3.47 13.23 14.29
N CYS A 158 -2.34 13.33 14.99
CA CYS A 158 -2.03 14.49 15.84
C CYS A 158 -1.46 15.68 15.06
N TYR A 159 -0.73 15.44 13.97
CA TYR A 159 0.00 16.47 13.24
C TYR A 159 -0.34 16.46 11.76
N HIS A 160 -0.36 17.64 11.15
CA HIS A 160 -0.71 17.81 9.75
C HIS A 160 0.36 18.68 9.09
N ALA A 161 1.33 18.06 8.42
CA ALA A 161 2.31 18.77 7.61
C ALA A 161 2.62 18.00 6.31
N PRO A 162 2.76 18.67 5.15
CA PRO A 162 2.97 17.97 3.88
C PRO A 162 4.23 17.07 3.84
N TRP A 163 5.30 17.48 4.53
CA TRP A 163 6.58 16.75 4.61
C TRP A 163 6.57 15.57 5.59
N MET A 164 5.53 15.48 6.44
CA MET A 164 5.42 14.46 7.48
C MET A 164 5.28 13.06 6.90
N TYR A 165 4.43 12.88 5.88
CA TYR A 165 4.14 11.56 5.33
C TYR A 165 5.37 10.88 4.71
N PRO A 166 6.15 11.53 3.82
CA PRO A 166 7.39 10.94 3.31
C PRO A 166 8.40 10.62 4.43
N SER A 167 8.46 11.48 5.45
CA SER A 167 9.41 11.33 6.57
C SER A 167 9.06 10.12 7.44
N LEU A 168 7.79 9.93 7.79
CA LEU A 168 7.31 8.76 8.55
C LEU A 168 7.57 7.46 7.79
N ILE A 169 7.36 7.48 6.48
CA ILE A 169 7.63 6.32 5.62
C ILE A 169 9.12 6.00 5.60
N ALA A 170 9.97 6.98 5.29
CA ALA A 170 11.42 6.80 5.24
C ALA A 170 11.98 6.30 6.58
N THR A 171 11.50 6.86 7.70
CA THR A 171 11.90 6.42 9.05
C THR A 171 11.41 5.01 9.37
N GLY A 172 10.21 4.62 8.94
CA GLY A 172 9.73 3.23 9.04
C GLY A 172 10.64 2.25 8.31
N GLY A 173 11.04 2.56 7.06
CA GLY A 173 11.97 1.75 6.28
C GLY A 173 13.38 1.67 6.88
N LEU A 174 13.87 2.77 7.47
CA LEU A 174 15.15 2.79 8.16
C LEU A 174 15.10 2.01 9.49
N ALA A 175 14.00 2.11 10.24
CA ALA A 175 13.82 1.43 11.51
C ALA A 175 13.87 -0.10 11.36
N THR A 176 13.20 -0.65 10.34
CA THR A 176 13.29 -2.09 10.05
C THR A 176 14.69 -2.50 9.60
N LEU A 177 15.35 -1.69 8.77
CA LEU A 177 16.73 -1.94 8.33
C LEU A 177 17.72 -1.99 9.51
N VAL A 178 17.66 -0.98 10.38
CA VAL A 178 18.50 -0.92 11.58
C VAL A 178 18.18 -2.10 12.48
N TRP A 179 16.90 -2.42 12.69
CA TRP A 179 16.50 -3.54 13.53
C TRP A 179 17.04 -4.86 12.99
N ASP A 180 16.75 -5.24 11.74
CA ASP A 180 17.12 -6.55 11.21
C ASP A 180 18.63 -6.76 11.16
N PHE A 181 19.39 -5.70 10.86
CA PHE A 181 20.83 -5.80 10.76
C PHE A 181 21.56 -5.46 12.07
N ARG A 182 20.89 -5.01 13.14
CA ARG A 182 21.53 -4.60 14.41
C ARG A 182 22.53 -5.62 14.93
N ARG A 183 22.20 -6.92 14.87
CA ARG A 183 23.07 -8.00 15.36
C ARG A 183 24.33 -8.18 14.52
N THR A 184 24.21 -7.99 13.20
CA THR A 184 25.35 -8.06 12.26
C THR A 184 26.27 -6.85 12.44
N TRP A 185 25.70 -5.66 12.65
CA TRP A 185 26.47 -4.44 12.96
C TRP A 185 27.16 -4.53 14.32
N LEU A 186 26.46 -5.02 15.36
CA LEU A 186 27.02 -5.23 16.70
C LEU A 186 28.17 -6.25 16.70
N ARG A 187 28.08 -7.32 15.90
CA ARG A 187 29.20 -8.26 15.69
C ARG A 187 30.39 -7.61 15.00
N LYS A 188 30.17 -6.74 14.00
CA LYS A 188 31.26 -6.00 13.32
C LYS A 188 31.91 -4.94 14.20
N LEU A 189 31.16 -4.33 15.12
CA LEU A 189 31.65 -3.32 16.07
C LEU A 189 32.34 -3.94 17.30
N GLY A 190 32.49 -5.27 17.37
CA GLY A 190 33.24 -5.94 18.43
C GLY A 190 32.54 -6.02 19.79
N VAL A 191 31.28 -5.58 19.90
CA VAL A 191 30.53 -5.48 21.17
C VAL A 191 30.09 -6.86 21.73
N GLY A 192 30.40 -7.96 21.04
CA GLY A 192 30.14 -9.32 21.53
C GLY A 192 31.36 -10.10 22.03
N LYS A 193 32.59 -9.63 21.76
CA LYS A 193 33.80 -10.41 22.11
C LYS A 193 34.03 -10.54 23.61
N ARG A 194 33.58 -9.57 24.41
CA ARG A 194 33.79 -9.57 25.87
C ARG A 194 32.91 -10.59 26.60
N ALA A 195 31.66 -10.76 26.17
CA ALA A 195 30.76 -11.76 26.73
C ALA A 195 31.17 -13.19 26.34
N GLU A 196 31.61 -13.39 25.09
CA GLU A 196 32.10 -14.69 24.60
C GLU A 196 33.45 -15.06 25.25
N GLN A 197 34.32 -14.08 25.54
CA GLN A 197 35.55 -14.29 26.31
C GLN A 197 35.28 -14.58 27.79
N GLU A 198 34.33 -13.88 28.44
CA GLU A 198 33.93 -14.17 29.83
C GLU A 198 33.32 -15.57 29.96
N GLU A 199 32.50 -16.03 29.00
CA GLU A 199 31.91 -17.37 29.01
C GLU A 199 32.96 -18.47 28.81
N ILE A 200 33.96 -18.23 27.96
CA ILE A 200 35.11 -19.13 27.75
C ILE A 200 36.02 -19.14 28.99
N GLU A 201 36.28 -17.99 29.63
CA GLU A 201 37.06 -17.92 30.88
C GLU A 201 36.35 -18.60 32.05
N LEU A 202 35.04 -18.42 32.20
CA LEU A 202 34.22 -19.12 33.20
C LEU A 202 34.18 -20.63 32.96
N ALA A 203 34.05 -21.07 31.70
CA ALA A 203 34.10 -22.49 31.35
C ALA A 203 35.51 -23.08 31.59
N ALA A 204 36.57 -22.36 31.24
CA ALA A 204 37.95 -22.77 31.51
C ALA A 204 38.24 -22.84 33.02
N ALA A 205 37.75 -21.87 33.80
CA ALA A 205 37.86 -21.87 35.25
C ALA A 205 37.08 -23.03 35.89
N ALA A 206 35.88 -23.36 35.38
CA ALA A 206 35.09 -24.49 35.85
C ALA A 206 35.76 -25.85 35.54
N VAL A 207 36.40 -25.98 34.37
CA VAL A 207 37.19 -27.17 34.01
C VAL A 207 38.45 -27.28 34.87
N ALA A 208 39.16 -26.17 35.11
CA ALA A 208 40.32 -26.16 36.00
C ALA A 208 39.95 -26.55 37.44
N ALA A 209 38.81 -26.08 37.93
CA ALA A 209 38.30 -26.42 39.26
C ALA A 209 37.90 -27.91 39.38
N SER A 210 37.34 -28.51 38.31
CA SER A 210 36.98 -29.94 38.32
C SER A 210 38.20 -30.86 38.28
N VAL A 211 39.25 -30.47 37.55
CA VAL A 211 40.54 -31.18 37.51
C VAL A 211 41.23 -31.12 38.88
N ALA A 212 41.26 -29.94 39.52
CA ALA A 212 41.83 -29.79 40.86
C ALA A 212 41.07 -30.60 41.94
N ALA A 213 39.74 -30.74 41.81
CA ALA A 213 38.93 -31.57 42.70
C ALA A 213 39.18 -33.08 42.50
N SER A 214 39.52 -33.52 41.28
CA SER A 214 39.83 -34.92 40.99
C SER A 214 41.20 -35.38 41.53
N ASP A 215 42.17 -34.47 41.65
CA ASP A 215 43.49 -34.78 42.24
C ASP A 215 43.44 -34.97 43.76
N GLN A 216 42.46 -34.38 44.46
CA GLN A 216 42.29 -34.56 45.91
C GLN A 216 41.54 -35.86 46.28
N ALA A 217 40.85 -36.50 45.33
CA ALA A 217 40.04 -37.70 45.58
C ALA A 217 40.83 -39.02 45.54
N SER A 218 42.13 -39.01 45.23
CA SER A 218 42.98 -40.22 45.15
C SER A 218 43.57 -40.71 46.48
N THR A 219 43.06 -40.27 47.65
CA THR A 219 43.59 -40.67 48.97
C THR A 219 42.53 -41.19 49.95
N ALA A 220 41.67 -42.12 49.53
CA ALA A 220 40.78 -42.86 50.44
C ALA A 220 40.95 -44.39 50.29
N PRO A 221 41.04 -45.16 51.39
CA PRO A 221 41.40 -46.57 51.34
C PRO A 221 40.24 -47.45 50.90
N VAL A 222 40.58 -48.46 50.09
CA VAL A 222 39.68 -49.52 49.59
C VAL A 222 39.26 -50.41 50.76
N ASN A 223 37.97 -50.42 51.08
CA ASN A 223 37.39 -51.37 52.04
C ASN A 223 36.79 -52.56 51.29
N GLN A 224 37.34 -53.74 51.52
CA GLN A 224 36.84 -55.02 50.99
C GLN A 224 35.66 -55.49 51.85
N GLN A 225 34.53 -55.83 51.22
CA GLN A 225 33.49 -56.62 51.86
C GLN A 225 33.24 -57.92 51.09
N PRO A 226 32.88 -59.02 51.79
CA PRO A 226 33.02 -60.38 51.28
C PRO A 226 31.78 -60.87 50.54
N VAL A 227 32.04 -61.77 49.60
CA VAL A 227 31.08 -62.57 48.83
C VAL A 227 30.38 -63.59 49.74
N ALA A 228 29.05 -63.66 49.69
CA ALA A 228 28.26 -64.77 50.20
C ALA A 228 27.32 -65.31 49.09
N GLN A 229 27.34 -66.63 48.93
CA GLN A 229 26.68 -67.42 47.89
C GLN A 229 25.31 -67.98 48.33
N ALA A 230 24.47 -68.23 47.30
CA ALA A 230 23.65 -69.43 47.04
C ALA A 230 22.13 -69.46 47.32
N GLY A 231 21.43 -69.99 46.31
CA GLY A 231 20.08 -70.56 46.30
C GLY A 231 19.01 -69.63 45.71
N SER A 232 18.16 -69.97 44.74
CA SER A 232 17.97 -71.03 43.73
C SER A 232 16.62 -70.72 43.05
N ASP A 233 16.42 -71.20 41.83
CA ASP A 233 15.13 -71.23 41.08
C ASP A 233 14.65 -69.90 40.48
N GLY A 234 14.28 -69.79 39.21
CA GLY A 234 14.21 -70.77 38.13
C GLY A 234 13.55 -70.08 36.93
N GLY A 235 14.04 -70.41 35.73
CA GLY A 235 13.32 -70.18 34.47
C GLY A 235 13.78 -68.98 33.62
N GLY A 236 14.38 -69.28 32.46
CA GLY A 236 14.33 -68.38 31.30
C GLY A 236 15.64 -67.80 30.77
N THR A 237 16.70 -68.59 30.67
CA THR A 237 17.88 -68.31 29.82
C THR A 237 17.68 -68.87 28.39
N PRO A 238 18.50 -68.50 27.37
CA PRO A 238 19.37 -67.32 27.27
C PRO A 238 19.59 -66.72 25.84
N ARG A 239 20.34 -65.60 25.80
CA ARG A 239 21.47 -65.31 24.89
C ARG A 239 21.16 -65.00 23.41
N THR A 240 21.96 -64.25 22.65
CA THR A 240 23.03 -63.24 22.80
C THR A 240 23.36 -62.83 21.36
N SER A 241 23.76 -61.58 21.16
CA SER A 241 24.68 -61.08 20.13
C SER A 241 24.94 -61.87 18.83
N SER A 242 24.82 -61.18 17.69
CA SER A 242 25.81 -61.31 16.60
C SER A 242 25.82 -60.11 15.65
N LEU A 243 26.85 -59.28 15.75
CA LEU A 243 27.48 -58.65 14.59
C LEU A 243 28.01 -59.76 13.66
N ARG A 244 27.77 -59.71 12.33
CA ARG A 244 28.76 -59.92 11.24
C ARG A 244 28.12 -60.19 9.85
N GLN A 245 28.53 -59.35 8.88
CA GLN A 245 28.75 -59.54 7.42
C GLN A 245 27.69 -60.17 6.49
N ARG A 246 27.17 -59.30 5.60
CA ARG A 246 27.46 -59.20 4.15
C ARG A 246 27.46 -60.50 3.33
N ILE A 247 26.41 -60.72 2.52
CA ILE A 247 26.50 -61.28 1.16
C ILE A 247 25.55 -60.50 0.24
N THR A 248 26.09 -60.16 -0.92
CA THR A 248 25.58 -59.45 -2.09
C THR A 248 24.57 -60.27 -2.89
N ASP A 249 23.47 -59.64 -3.35
CA ASP A 249 22.76 -60.06 -4.56
C ASP A 249 22.59 -58.85 -5.50
N PRO A 250 22.79 -59.03 -6.83
CA PRO A 250 22.73 -57.96 -7.82
C PRO A 250 21.32 -57.89 -8.44
N ALA A 251 20.60 -56.77 -8.31
CA ALA A 251 19.45 -56.53 -9.17
C ALA A 251 19.08 -55.04 -9.28
N THR A 252 19.06 -54.60 -10.54
CA THR A 252 18.42 -53.42 -11.14
C THR A 252 18.96 -52.03 -10.77
N PRO A 253 19.60 -51.32 -11.72
CA PRO A 253 19.76 -49.87 -11.62
C PRO A 253 18.36 -49.22 -11.55
N PRO A 254 18.20 -48.11 -10.81
CA PRO A 254 17.01 -47.29 -10.98
C PRO A 254 16.91 -46.85 -12.45
N PRO A 255 15.71 -46.76 -13.02
CA PRO A 255 15.56 -46.31 -14.40
C PRO A 255 16.22 -44.95 -14.55
N ASP A 256 16.94 -44.81 -15.67
CA ASP A 256 17.67 -43.63 -16.07
C ASP A 256 16.67 -42.49 -16.32
N ASP A 257 16.32 -41.75 -15.27
CA ASP A 257 15.52 -40.51 -15.31
C ASP A 257 16.31 -39.34 -15.96
N SER A 258 17.19 -39.64 -16.91
CA SER A 258 17.92 -38.67 -17.72
C SER A 258 17.21 -38.33 -19.04
N ALA A 259 16.03 -38.89 -19.30
CA ALA A 259 15.23 -38.61 -20.52
C ALA A 259 13.99 -37.71 -20.31
N HIS A 260 13.74 -37.25 -19.08
CA HIS A 260 12.87 -36.10 -18.82
C HIS A 260 13.61 -35.14 -17.90
N ALA A 261 14.71 -34.55 -18.42
CA ALA A 261 15.01 -33.18 -18.07
C ALA A 261 13.78 -32.36 -18.46
N GLU A 262 12.84 -32.25 -17.52
CA GLU A 262 11.74 -31.31 -17.55
C GLU A 262 12.41 -29.99 -17.91
N ALA A 263 12.27 -29.58 -19.17
CA ALA A 263 12.88 -28.37 -19.66
C ALA A 263 12.40 -27.30 -18.69
N ALA A 264 13.29 -26.81 -17.83
CA ALA A 264 12.96 -25.84 -16.81
C ALA A 264 12.22 -24.72 -17.53
N GLN A 265 10.89 -24.67 -17.36
CA GLN A 265 10.10 -23.66 -18.03
C GLN A 265 10.75 -22.34 -17.64
N PRO A 266 11.16 -21.50 -18.62
CA PRO A 266 11.87 -20.28 -18.30
C PRO A 266 10.99 -19.54 -17.30
N THR A 267 11.49 -19.36 -16.07
CA THR A 267 10.71 -18.67 -15.07
C THR A 267 10.42 -17.30 -15.66
N LEU A 268 9.16 -16.88 -15.69
CA LEU A 268 8.73 -15.61 -16.27
C LEU A 268 9.53 -14.41 -15.67
N ALA A 269 10.21 -14.64 -14.55
CA ALA A 269 11.14 -13.78 -13.84
C ALA A 269 12.41 -13.39 -14.61
N ASP A 270 12.91 -14.18 -15.56
CA ASP A 270 14.19 -13.88 -16.25
C ASP A 270 14.03 -12.93 -17.45
N ASN A 271 12.79 -12.64 -17.87
CA ASN A 271 12.47 -11.76 -19.01
C ASN A 271 11.61 -10.55 -18.62
N LEU A 272 11.82 -9.99 -17.41
CA LEU A 272 11.18 -8.73 -17.05
C LEU A 272 11.64 -7.64 -18.04
N LYS A 273 10.71 -7.09 -18.82
CA LYS A 273 10.99 -6.03 -19.80
C LYS A 273 11.16 -4.68 -19.09
N VAL A 274 12.24 -4.53 -18.33
CA VAL A 274 12.62 -3.29 -17.65
C VAL A 274 13.43 -2.37 -18.55
N VAL A 275 13.40 -1.07 -18.26
CA VAL A 275 14.21 -0.07 -18.96
C VAL A 275 15.69 -0.25 -18.67
N SER A 276 16.55 0.18 -19.61
CA SER A 276 18.00 0.15 -19.41
C SER A 276 18.43 1.15 -18.32
N PRO A 277 19.55 0.91 -17.61
CA PRO A 277 20.01 1.81 -16.54
C PRO A 277 20.17 3.28 -16.95
N PRO A 278 20.69 3.62 -18.15
CA PRO A 278 20.76 5.02 -18.58
C PRO A 278 19.38 5.67 -18.72
N VAL A 279 18.39 4.92 -19.23
CA VAL A 279 17.00 5.39 -19.35
C VAL A 279 16.38 5.56 -17.95
N ALA A 280 16.69 4.66 -17.01
CA ALA A 280 16.25 4.79 -15.62
C ALA A 280 16.76 6.07 -14.96
N VAL A 281 18.04 6.39 -15.14
CA VAL A 281 18.65 7.65 -14.65
C VAL A 281 18.01 8.86 -15.33
N ALA A 282 17.79 8.81 -16.65
CA ALA A 282 17.12 9.88 -17.37
C ALA A 282 15.67 10.10 -16.88
N LEU A 283 14.93 9.03 -16.56
CA LEU A 283 13.60 9.11 -15.98
C LEU A 283 13.62 9.66 -14.55
N LEU A 284 14.65 9.33 -13.76
CA LEU A 284 14.82 9.91 -12.43
C LEU A 284 15.12 11.41 -12.51
N LEU A 285 16.00 11.83 -13.43
CA LEU A 285 16.22 13.24 -13.73
C LEU A 285 14.94 13.92 -14.23
N GLY A 286 14.18 13.24 -15.10
CA GLY A 286 12.88 13.71 -15.58
C GLY A 286 11.87 13.89 -14.44
N PHE A 287 11.81 12.96 -13.48
CA PHE A 287 11.01 13.08 -12.27
C PHE A 287 11.42 14.30 -11.43
N VAL A 288 12.73 14.48 -11.18
CA VAL A 288 13.25 15.63 -10.43
C VAL A 288 12.89 16.93 -11.14
N LEU A 289 13.12 17.04 -12.45
CA LEU A 289 12.79 18.23 -13.24
C LEU A 289 11.27 18.50 -13.27
N PHE A 290 10.46 17.46 -13.42
CA PHE A 290 9.00 17.56 -13.42
C PHE A 290 8.48 18.12 -12.09
N LEU A 291 9.16 17.80 -10.97
CA LEU A 291 8.84 18.36 -9.67
C LEU A 291 9.41 19.78 -9.50
N THR A 292 10.69 19.99 -9.76
CA THR A 292 11.37 21.23 -9.39
C THR A 292 11.03 22.40 -10.30
N VAL A 293 10.85 22.18 -11.60
CA VAL A 293 10.62 23.28 -12.56
C VAL A 293 9.30 24.01 -12.30
N PRO A 294 8.13 23.34 -12.20
CA PRO A 294 6.88 24.04 -11.92
C PRO A 294 6.88 24.71 -10.54
N LEU A 295 7.41 24.03 -9.52
CA LEU A 295 7.46 24.55 -8.15
C LEU A 295 8.40 25.75 -8.02
N ALA A 296 9.57 25.72 -8.65
CA ALA A 296 10.49 26.85 -8.69
C ALA A 296 9.90 28.03 -9.48
N THR A 297 9.17 27.76 -10.57
CA THR A 297 8.47 28.79 -11.35
C THR A 297 7.39 29.47 -10.50
N ARG A 298 6.56 28.69 -9.79
CA ARG A 298 5.56 29.19 -8.84
C ARG A 298 6.22 30.07 -7.76
N ALA A 299 7.28 29.57 -7.13
CA ALA A 299 8.00 30.29 -6.09
C ALA A 299 8.64 31.59 -6.60
N GLY A 300 9.22 31.57 -7.81
CA GLY A 300 9.82 32.75 -8.44
C GLY A 300 8.80 33.85 -8.74
N ILE A 301 7.61 33.48 -9.24
CA ILE A 301 6.51 34.43 -9.48
C ILE A 301 6.02 35.04 -8.17
N HIS A 302 5.83 34.20 -7.14
CA HIS A 302 5.41 34.63 -5.80
C HIS A 302 6.44 35.59 -5.18
N ASN A 303 7.72 35.25 -5.21
CA ASN A 303 8.80 36.08 -4.67
C ASN A 303 8.98 37.41 -5.41
N ALA A 304 8.59 37.45 -6.69
CA ALA A 304 8.55 38.69 -7.47
C ALA A 304 7.32 39.58 -7.15
N GLY A 305 6.50 39.21 -6.16
CA GLY A 305 5.29 39.95 -5.77
C GLY A 305 4.17 39.87 -6.81
N LYS A 306 4.25 38.94 -7.77
CA LYS A 306 3.24 38.77 -8.83
C LYS A 306 2.22 37.70 -8.45
N HIS A 307 0.99 37.86 -8.92
CA HIS A 307 -0.04 36.85 -8.74
C HIS A 307 0.29 35.60 -9.57
N VAL A 308 0.37 34.44 -8.91
CA VAL A 308 0.62 33.17 -9.59
C VAL A 308 -0.62 32.80 -10.42
N PRO A 309 -0.47 32.48 -11.72
CA PRO A 309 -1.60 32.03 -12.53
C PRO A 309 -2.24 30.79 -11.91
N ARG A 310 -3.57 30.82 -11.73
CA ARG A 310 -4.33 29.72 -11.09
C ARG A 310 -4.03 28.34 -11.69
N ALA A 311 -3.86 28.25 -13.01
CA ALA A 311 -3.53 27.00 -13.69
C ALA A 311 -2.18 26.41 -13.22
N LEU A 312 -1.14 27.25 -13.07
CA LEU A 312 0.16 26.84 -12.57
C LEU A 312 0.09 26.45 -11.10
N ASP A 313 -0.64 27.23 -10.30
CA ASP A 313 -0.78 26.99 -8.86
C ASP A 313 -1.51 25.66 -8.59
N PHE A 314 -2.62 25.43 -9.30
CA PHE A 314 -3.35 24.16 -9.29
C PHE A 314 -2.47 22.99 -9.75
N PHE A 315 -1.74 23.14 -10.85
CA PHE A 315 -0.84 22.09 -11.35
C PHE A 315 0.26 21.75 -10.33
N CYS A 316 0.86 22.75 -9.68
CA CYS A 316 1.85 22.53 -8.63
C CYS A 316 1.24 21.78 -7.43
N ASN A 317 0.03 22.15 -7.01
CA ASN A 317 -0.69 21.45 -5.94
C ASN A 317 -0.98 19.99 -6.31
N MET A 318 -1.30 19.70 -7.58
CA MET A 318 -1.49 18.32 -8.05
C MET A 318 -0.19 17.53 -8.13
N ILE A 319 0.94 18.16 -8.50
CA ILE A 319 2.27 17.53 -8.43
C ILE A 319 2.64 17.18 -6.99
N ILE A 320 2.42 18.11 -6.06
CA ILE A 320 2.67 17.89 -4.63
C ILE A 320 1.79 16.74 -4.13
N ALA A 321 0.49 16.78 -4.41
CA ALA A 321 -0.40 15.67 -4.10
C ALA A 321 0.11 14.34 -4.71
N GLY A 322 0.47 14.34 -6.00
CA GLY A 322 1.02 13.21 -6.73
C GLY A 322 2.26 12.56 -6.08
N THR A 323 3.06 13.37 -5.39
CA THR A 323 4.33 12.94 -4.77
C THR A 323 4.22 12.58 -3.30
N ILE A 324 3.12 12.91 -2.63
CA ILE A 324 2.88 12.57 -1.21
C ILE A 324 1.87 11.43 -1.03
N ILE A 325 1.30 10.91 -2.12
CA ILE A 325 0.40 9.75 -2.06
C ILE A 325 1.18 8.50 -1.70
N PHE A 326 0.94 7.91 -0.54
CA PHE A 326 1.48 6.60 -0.18
C PHE A 326 0.37 5.70 0.34
N GLY A 327 0.51 4.38 0.16
CA GLY A 327 -0.41 3.41 0.77
C GLY A 327 -1.84 3.39 0.19
N GLY A 328 -2.07 3.96 -0.99
CA GLY A 328 -3.37 3.90 -1.68
C GLY A 328 -4.16 5.20 -1.67
N GLY A 329 -5.26 5.21 -2.44
CA GLY A 329 -6.02 6.43 -2.75
C GLY A 329 -6.73 7.20 -1.65
N PRO A 330 -7.23 6.55 -0.59
CA PRO A 330 -8.00 7.25 0.42
C PRO A 330 -7.22 8.31 1.22
N VAL A 331 -5.89 8.23 1.28
CA VAL A 331 -5.08 9.11 2.15
C VAL A 331 -4.99 10.53 1.67
N VAL A 332 -4.97 10.72 0.36
CA VAL A 332 -4.70 12.03 -0.22
C VAL A 332 -5.95 12.75 -0.64
N ILE A 333 -7.07 12.04 -0.83
CA ILE A 333 -8.33 12.68 -1.20
C ILE A 333 -8.74 13.76 -0.18
N PRO A 334 -8.70 13.55 1.15
CA PRO A 334 -8.95 14.62 2.13
C PRO A 334 -7.96 15.77 2.05
N LEU A 335 -6.68 15.48 1.76
CA LEU A 335 -5.64 16.51 1.60
C LEU A 335 -5.86 17.35 0.34
N LEU A 336 -6.42 16.78 -0.73
CA LEU A 336 -6.79 17.53 -1.91
C LEU A 336 -7.77 18.65 -1.57
N ARG A 337 -8.62 18.47 -0.54
CA ARG A 337 -9.50 19.54 -0.04
C ARG A 337 -8.67 20.79 0.32
N GLY A 338 -7.62 20.64 1.12
CA GLY A 338 -6.75 21.76 1.49
C GLY A 338 -6.03 22.41 0.31
N TYR A 339 -5.85 21.66 -0.79
CA TYR A 339 -5.17 22.17 -1.98
C TYR A 339 -6.08 22.86 -3.01
N VAL A 340 -7.41 22.72 -2.89
CA VAL A 340 -8.35 23.29 -3.86
C VAL A 340 -9.49 24.09 -3.22
N VAL A 341 -9.88 23.75 -1.99
CA VAL A 341 -10.94 24.42 -1.23
C VAL A 341 -10.37 25.58 -0.42
N ASP A 342 -9.25 25.40 0.29
CA ASP A 342 -8.66 26.49 1.08
C ASP A 342 -8.24 27.69 0.20
N PRO A 343 -7.69 27.51 -1.02
CA PRO A 343 -7.46 28.61 -1.96
C PRO A 343 -8.74 29.22 -2.57
N GLY A 344 -9.92 28.65 -2.29
CA GLY A 344 -11.22 29.10 -2.79
C GLY A 344 -11.50 28.77 -4.25
N TRP A 345 -10.82 27.79 -4.85
CA TRP A 345 -11.04 27.42 -6.25
C TRP A 345 -12.22 26.46 -6.43
N VAL A 346 -12.49 25.64 -5.41
CA VAL A 346 -13.56 24.65 -5.38
C VAL A 346 -14.33 24.84 -4.07
N SER A 347 -15.66 24.82 -4.11
CA SER A 347 -16.44 24.92 -2.88
C SER A 347 -16.39 23.62 -2.08
N ASP A 348 -16.56 23.70 -0.75
CA ASP A 348 -16.74 22.53 0.11
C ASP A 348 -17.82 21.58 -0.40
N ARG A 349 -18.94 22.17 -0.81
CA ARG A 349 -20.07 21.47 -1.39
C ARG A 349 -19.66 20.63 -2.61
N ASP A 350 -19.02 21.26 -3.60
CA ASP A 350 -18.68 20.58 -4.86
C ASP A 350 -17.62 19.51 -4.65
N PHE A 351 -16.67 19.80 -3.76
CA PHE A 351 -15.65 18.85 -3.35
C PHE A 351 -16.28 17.60 -2.75
N LEU A 352 -17.17 17.76 -1.77
CA LEU A 352 -17.81 16.65 -1.08
C LEU A 352 -18.80 15.91 -1.98
N LEU A 353 -19.50 16.61 -2.86
CA LEU A 353 -20.39 16.02 -3.86
C LEU A 353 -19.62 15.07 -4.79
N LEU A 354 -18.54 15.57 -5.37
CA LEU A 354 -17.67 14.74 -6.21
C LEU A 354 -17.02 13.61 -5.43
N PHE A 355 -16.63 13.83 -4.17
CA PHE A 355 -16.08 12.79 -3.31
C PHE A 355 -17.08 11.66 -3.05
N ALA A 356 -18.35 11.98 -2.79
CA ALA A 356 -19.41 10.99 -2.62
C ALA A 356 -19.61 10.16 -3.90
N ILE A 357 -19.64 10.81 -5.07
CA ILE A 357 -19.82 10.12 -6.36
C ILE A 357 -18.61 9.26 -6.70
N LEU A 358 -17.40 9.74 -6.42
CA LEU A 358 -16.13 9.07 -6.70
C LEU A 358 -16.09 7.64 -6.16
N GLN A 359 -16.70 7.42 -5.00
CA GLN A 359 -16.64 6.15 -4.27
C GLN A 359 -17.47 5.04 -4.92
N ALA A 360 -18.42 5.43 -5.79
CA ALA A 360 -19.16 4.54 -6.66
C ALA A 360 -18.67 4.57 -8.11
N PHE A 361 -17.62 5.33 -8.42
CA PHE A 361 -17.09 5.47 -9.78
C PHE A 361 -16.05 4.38 -10.10
N PRO A 362 -16.02 3.83 -11.33
CA PRO A 362 -15.06 2.81 -11.69
C PRO A 362 -13.67 3.41 -11.97
N GLY A 363 -12.65 2.56 -11.80
CA GLY A 363 -11.27 2.87 -12.08
C GLY A 363 -10.57 3.58 -10.91
N PRO A 364 -9.44 4.27 -11.15
CA PRO A 364 -8.67 4.84 -10.07
C PRO A 364 -9.34 6.08 -9.47
N ASN A 365 -9.56 6.07 -8.15
CA ASN A 365 -10.18 7.18 -7.40
C ASN A 365 -9.41 8.51 -7.56
N PHE A 366 -8.16 8.50 -8.01
CA PHE A 366 -7.40 9.72 -8.29
C PHE A 366 -7.85 10.49 -9.52
N ASN A 367 -8.70 9.89 -10.36
CA ASN A 367 -9.43 10.62 -11.40
C ASN A 367 -10.28 11.77 -10.81
N PHE A 368 -10.49 11.81 -9.49
CA PHE A 368 -11.02 12.96 -8.78
C PHE A 368 -10.26 14.27 -9.06
N ALA A 369 -8.93 14.21 -9.19
CA ALA A 369 -8.12 15.39 -9.52
C ALA A 369 -8.51 16.03 -10.86
N VAL A 370 -9.04 15.24 -11.80
CA VAL A 370 -9.55 15.72 -13.09
C VAL A 370 -10.80 16.57 -12.89
N ALA A 371 -11.76 16.09 -12.09
CA ALA A 371 -12.97 16.84 -11.75
C ALA A 371 -12.65 18.12 -10.97
N LEU A 372 -11.72 18.05 -10.01
CA LEU A 372 -11.26 19.21 -9.26
C LEU A 372 -10.57 20.25 -10.17
N GLY A 373 -9.80 19.80 -11.16
CA GLY A 373 -9.18 20.68 -12.13
C GLY A 373 -10.21 21.39 -13.01
N VAL A 374 -11.25 20.67 -13.44
CA VAL A 374 -12.39 21.27 -14.15
C VAL A 374 -12.99 22.39 -13.29
N LEU A 375 -13.36 22.10 -12.04
CA LEU A 375 -13.95 23.10 -11.15
C LEU A 375 -13.02 24.29 -10.88
N ALA A 376 -11.74 24.04 -10.62
CA ALA A 376 -10.78 25.09 -10.28
C ALA A 376 -10.56 26.11 -11.41
N LEU A 377 -10.62 25.66 -12.66
CA LEU A 377 -10.42 26.51 -13.86
C LEU A 377 -11.73 26.86 -14.57
N SER A 378 -12.88 26.38 -14.10
CA SER A 378 -14.20 26.75 -14.60
C SER A 378 -14.53 28.22 -14.27
N PRO A 379 -15.32 28.90 -15.14
CA PRO A 379 -15.82 28.43 -16.43
C PRO A 379 -14.83 28.62 -17.59
N LYS A 380 -13.67 29.28 -17.35
CA LYS A 380 -12.80 29.77 -18.43
C LYS A 380 -12.06 28.66 -19.18
N LEU A 381 -11.45 27.72 -18.46
CA LEU A 381 -10.54 26.70 -19.03
C LEU A 381 -10.74 25.30 -18.39
N PRO A 382 -11.97 24.75 -18.37
CA PRO A 382 -12.25 23.48 -17.69
C PRO A 382 -11.44 22.30 -18.25
N ALA A 383 -11.29 22.23 -19.58
CA ALA A 383 -10.52 21.15 -20.23
C ALA A 383 -9.02 21.20 -19.88
N LEU A 384 -8.44 22.40 -19.78
CA LEU A 384 -7.06 22.56 -19.32
C LEU A 384 -6.92 22.08 -17.87
N GLY A 385 -7.87 22.44 -17.02
CA GLY A 385 -7.92 22.00 -15.63
C GLY A 385 -7.94 20.48 -15.50
N ALA A 386 -8.78 19.81 -16.29
CA ALA A 386 -8.84 18.35 -16.37
C ALA A 386 -7.48 17.72 -16.70
N VAL A 387 -6.81 18.24 -17.75
CA VAL A 387 -5.50 17.74 -18.21
C VAL A 387 -4.41 17.97 -17.17
N LEU A 388 -4.35 19.18 -16.57
CA LEU A 388 -3.39 19.50 -15.53
C LEU A 388 -3.61 18.64 -14.28
N GLY A 389 -4.86 18.39 -13.91
CA GLY A 389 -5.23 17.50 -12.81
C GLY A 389 -4.75 16.07 -13.05
N PHE A 390 -5.02 15.53 -14.24
CA PHE A 390 -4.62 14.18 -14.63
C PHE A 390 -3.09 14.01 -14.66
N ILE A 391 -2.39 14.92 -15.33
CA ILE A 391 -0.92 14.86 -15.44
C ILE A 391 -0.27 15.09 -14.09
N GLY A 392 -0.70 16.11 -13.34
CA GLY A 392 -0.10 16.47 -12.06
C GLY A 392 -0.18 15.34 -11.03
N ILE A 393 -1.33 14.66 -10.95
CA ILE A 393 -1.55 13.62 -9.93
C ILE A 393 -0.87 12.28 -10.26
N PHE A 394 -0.81 11.89 -11.54
CA PHE A 394 -0.32 10.56 -11.94
C PHE A 394 1.14 10.53 -12.43
N ALA A 395 1.61 11.58 -13.12
CA ALA A 395 2.92 11.57 -13.74
C ALA A 395 4.09 11.39 -12.75
N PRO A 396 4.11 12.01 -11.55
CA PRO A 396 5.23 11.84 -10.62
C PRO A 396 5.44 10.37 -10.22
N GLY A 397 4.35 9.69 -9.86
CA GLY A 397 4.40 8.28 -9.46
C GLY A 397 4.78 7.35 -10.62
N ILE A 398 4.27 7.59 -11.83
CA ILE A 398 4.63 6.80 -13.02
C ILE A 398 6.11 6.97 -13.38
N LEU A 399 6.62 8.21 -13.41
CA LEU A 399 8.02 8.50 -13.71
C LEU A 399 8.95 7.84 -12.69
N LEU A 400 8.65 8.00 -11.40
CA LEU A 400 9.46 7.42 -10.34
C LEU A 400 9.39 5.89 -10.34
N LYS A 401 8.20 5.32 -10.58
CA LYS A 401 8.03 3.86 -10.70
C LYS A 401 8.88 3.30 -11.84
N LEU A 402 8.84 3.92 -13.03
CA LEU A 402 9.64 3.50 -14.16
C LEU A 402 11.15 3.62 -13.89
N ALA A 403 11.58 4.68 -13.21
CA ALA A 403 12.98 4.89 -12.84
C ALA A 403 13.49 3.83 -11.85
N LEU A 404 12.64 3.37 -10.92
CA LEU A 404 13.06 2.45 -9.86
C LEU A 404 12.83 0.97 -10.19
N LEU A 405 12.01 0.65 -11.20
CA LEU A 405 11.72 -0.74 -11.59
C LEU A 405 12.98 -1.57 -11.96
N PRO A 406 13.98 -1.04 -12.69
CA PRO A 406 15.22 -1.78 -13.00
C PRO A 406 16.13 -2.00 -11.79
N ILE A 407 16.11 -1.05 -10.85
CA ILE A 407 16.85 -1.18 -9.58
C ILE A 407 16.21 -2.29 -8.75
N TYR A 408 14.87 -2.31 -8.73
CA TYR A 408 14.10 -3.33 -8.03
C TYR A 408 14.40 -4.75 -8.55
N SER A 409 14.38 -4.97 -9.87
CA SER A 409 14.67 -6.30 -10.45
C SER A 409 16.06 -6.82 -10.06
N SER A 410 17.01 -5.91 -9.85
CA SER A 410 18.39 -6.25 -9.47
C SER A 410 18.57 -6.54 -7.98
N TRP A 411 17.72 -5.98 -7.09
CA TRP A 411 17.92 -5.99 -5.64
C TRP A 411 16.81 -6.71 -4.85
N ARG A 412 15.72 -7.14 -5.49
CA ARG A 412 14.55 -7.77 -4.84
C ARG A 412 14.90 -9.01 -3.99
N ASP A 413 15.94 -9.74 -4.35
CA ASP A 413 16.33 -10.97 -3.62
C ASP A 413 17.23 -10.68 -2.41
N LYS A 414 17.77 -9.45 -2.30
CA LYS A 414 18.59 -9.01 -1.16
C LYS A 414 17.72 -8.82 0.09
N SER A 415 18.21 -9.31 1.23
CA SER A 415 17.55 -9.16 2.54
C SER A 415 17.34 -7.69 2.94
N VAL A 416 18.27 -6.81 2.55
CA VAL A 416 18.17 -5.36 2.78
C VAL A 416 16.91 -4.77 2.14
N ALA A 417 16.62 -5.09 0.87
CA ALA A 417 15.47 -4.54 0.17
C ALA A 417 14.15 -5.01 0.79
N ARG A 418 14.06 -6.29 1.14
CA ARG A 418 12.90 -6.86 1.85
C ARG A 418 12.68 -6.20 3.21
N SER A 419 13.75 -5.97 3.98
CA SER A 419 13.68 -5.28 5.27
C SER A 419 13.13 -3.86 5.14
N VAL A 420 13.70 -3.07 4.22
CA VAL A 420 13.29 -1.67 4.02
C VAL A 420 11.83 -1.59 3.56
N LEU A 421 11.44 -2.37 2.54
CA LEU A 421 10.07 -2.37 2.00
C LEU A 421 9.03 -2.75 3.06
N ARG A 422 9.36 -3.69 3.95
CA ARG A 422 8.50 -4.07 5.07
C ARG A 422 8.20 -2.87 5.98
N GLY A 423 9.21 -2.06 6.31
CA GLY A 423 9.04 -0.86 7.13
C GLY A 423 8.29 0.26 6.41
N LEU A 424 8.61 0.51 5.13
CA LEU A 424 7.92 1.49 4.28
C LEU A 424 6.41 1.19 4.19
N ASN A 425 6.05 -0.07 3.93
CA ASN A 425 4.66 -0.50 3.80
C ASN A 425 3.88 -0.42 5.13
N ALA A 426 4.53 -0.74 6.26
CA ALA A 426 3.91 -0.60 7.58
C ALA A 426 3.58 0.85 7.92
N ALA A 427 4.53 1.77 7.67
CA ALA A 427 4.33 3.19 7.88
C ALA A 427 3.25 3.75 6.96
N ALA A 428 3.31 3.43 5.66
CA ALA A 428 2.30 3.85 4.68
C ALA A 428 0.89 3.35 5.05
N SER A 429 0.76 2.11 5.53
CA SER A 429 -0.51 1.56 6.00
C SER A 429 -1.05 2.29 7.24
N GLY A 430 -0.18 2.72 8.15
CA GLY A 430 -0.56 3.54 9.31
C GLY A 430 -1.17 4.89 8.90
N LEU A 431 -0.62 5.53 7.89
CA LEU A 431 -1.15 6.79 7.34
C LEU A 431 -2.53 6.63 6.71
N VAL A 432 -2.94 5.43 6.31
CA VAL A 432 -4.31 5.17 5.86
C VAL A 432 -5.31 5.34 7.00
N PHE A 433 -4.95 4.97 8.24
CA PHE A 433 -5.80 5.23 9.40
C PHE A 433 -5.93 6.72 9.72
N THR A 434 -4.86 7.50 9.53
CA THR A 434 -4.93 8.97 9.63
C THR A 434 -5.99 9.52 8.68
N ALA A 435 -6.08 9.00 7.46
CA ALA A 435 -7.06 9.43 6.48
C ALA A 435 -8.50 9.05 6.86
N VAL A 436 -8.70 7.83 7.39
CA VAL A 436 -10.00 7.40 7.94
C VAL A 436 -10.48 8.41 8.97
N TRP A 437 -9.60 8.80 9.89
CA TRP A 437 -9.91 9.79 10.93
C TRP A 437 -10.26 11.16 10.34
N GLN A 438 -9.44 11.68 9.42
CA GLN A 438 -9.69 12.96 8.76
C GLN A 438 -11.04 12.97 8.04
N LEU A 439 -11.37 11.91 7.31
CA LEU A 439 -12.66 11.79 6.62
C LEU A 439 -13.83 11.72 7.59
N PHE A 440 -13.65 11.06 8.73
CA PHE A 440 -14.66 11.02 9.77
C PHE A 440 -14.97 12.42 10.32
N LEU A 441 -13.99 13.33 10.35
CA LEU A 441 -14.15 14.70 10.82
C LEU A 441 -14.75 15.68 9.80
N VAL A 442 -14.81 15.32 8.52
CA VAL A 442 -15.33 16.22 7.45
C VAL A 442 -16.47 15.63 6.63
N GLY A 443 -16.89 14.40 6.94
CA GLY A 443 -17.88 13.68 6.14
C GLY A 443 -19.33 14.16 6.25
N TYR A 444 -19.67 14.91 7.31
CA TYR A 444 -21.04 15.41 7.54
C TYR A 444 -21.30 16.69 6.75
N ILE A 445 -22.38 16.73 5.97
CA ILE A 445 -22.74 17.90 5.17
C ILE A 445 -24.03 18.51 5.69
N TYR A 446 -24.00 19.77 6.10
CA TYR A 446 -25.16 20.49 6.65
C TYR A 446 -25.27 21.90 6.06
N GLN A 447 -26.43 22.54 6.19
CA GLN A 447 -26.61 23.94 5.82
C GLN A 447 -26.31 24.83 7.01
N SER A 448 -25.55 25.91 6.80
CA SER A 448 -25.40 26.98 7.79
C SER A 448 -26.77 27.57 8.12
N GLY A 449 -27.07 27.72 9.42
CA GLY A 449 -28.20 28.53 9.88
C GLY A 449 -28.00 29.97 9.43
N GLY A 450 -29.01 30.58 8.81
CA GLY A 450 -28.87 31.87 8.11
C GLY A 450 -28.25 32.96 8.99
N GLY A 451 -26.95 33.24 8.77
CA GLY A 451 -26.31 34.47 9.23
C GLY A 451 -26.75 35.68 8.40
N GLU A 452 -26.34 36.88 8.80
CA GLU A 452 -26.82 38.22 8.36
C GLU A 452 -26.97 38.45 6.84
N SER A 453 -26.40 37.60 5.98
CA SER A 453 -26.57 37.63 4.51
C SER A 453 -27.69 36.74 3.94
N GLY A 454 -28.44 35.98 4.75
CA GLY A 454 -29.58 35.16 4.31
C GLY A 454 -29.27 34.01 3.35
N LYS A 455 -28.01 33.83 2.92
CA LYS A 455 -27.57 32.72 2.05
C LYS A 455 -27.27 31.48 2.88
N LYS A 456 -28.05 30.41 2.65
CA LYS A 456 -27.77 29.07 3.19
C LYS A 456 -26.60 28.43 2.41
N GLN A 457 -25.45 28.27 3.05
CA GLN A 457 -24.29 27.62 2.46
C GLN A 457 -24.13 26.20 3.03
N ALA A 458 -23.77 25.24 2.17
CA ALA A 458 -23.42 23.90 2.62
C ALA A 458 -22.02 23.90 3.25
N LEU A 459 -21.92 23.40 4.48
CA LEU A 459 -20.71 23.28 5.29
C LEU A 459 -20.38 21.81 5.55
N ALA A 460 -19.11 21.55 5.81
CA ALA A 460 -18.59 20.25 6.21
C ALA A 460 -18.42 20.19 7.73
N GLY A 461 -18.58 19.00 8.31
CA GLY A 461 -18.33 18.76 9.73
C GLY A 461 -18.12 17.30 10.08
N PRO A 462 -17.97 16.99 11.38
CA PRO A 462 -17.73 15.63 11.84
C PRO A 462 -18.95 14.75 11.67
N LEU A 463 -18.76 13.51 11.23
CA LEU A 463 -19.80 12.47 11.24
C LEU A 463 -20.27 12.14 12.67
N THR A 464 -19.49 12.51 13.71
CA THR A 464 -19.92 12.42 15.11
C THR A 464 -21.03 13.40 15.48
N SER A 465 -21.36 14.38 14.62
CA SER A 465 -22.44 15.34 14.88
C SER A 465 -23.79 14.65 15.05
N ASP A 466 -23.96 13.49 14.45
CA ASP A 466 -25.12 12.62 14.63
C ASP A 466 -24.63 11.15 14.65
N PRO A 467 -24.85 10.41 15.75
CA PRO A 467 -24.41 9.03 15.89
C PRO A 467 -24.87 8.10 14.76
N PHE A 468 -25.98 8.42 14.08
CA PHE A 468 -26.49 7.65 12.95
C PHE A 468 -25.42 7.46 11.86
N TRP A 469 -24.58 8.47 11.59
CA TRP A 469 -23.56 8.36 10.55
C TRP A 469 -22.42 7.41 10.92
N ALA A 470 -22.13 7.24 12.21
CA ALA A 470 -21.21 6.21 12.69
C ALA A 470 -21.80 4.81 12.47
N VAL A 471 -23.12 4.64 12.63
CA VAL A 471 -23.85 3.40 12.33
C VAL A 471 -23.78 3.10 10.83
N VAL A 472 -24.00 4.09 9.96
CA VAL A 472 -23.84 3.91 8.50
C VAL A 472 -22.42 3.49 8.16
N SER A 473 -21.41 4.18 8.69
CA SER A 473 -19.99 3.88 8.43
C SER A 473 -19.62 2.44 8.86
N SER A 474 -19.99 2.06 10.08
CA SER A 474 -19.72 0.72 10.61
C SER A 474 -20.54 -0.37 9.89
N GLY A 475 -21.79 -0.07 9.53
CA GLY A 475 -22.65 -0.93 8.72
C GLY A 475 -22.04 -1.23 7.36
N THR A 476 -21.52 -0.22 6.66
CA THR A 476 -20.83 -0.41 5.38
C THR A 476 -19.56 -1.26 5.54
N PHE A 477 -18.76 -1.01 6.57
CA PHE A 477 -17.57 -1.82 6.87
C PHE A 477 -17.94 -3.31 7.04
N VAL A 478 -18.97 -3.59 7.84
CA VAL A 478 -19.43 -4.97 8.10
C VAL A 478 -20.05 -5.59 6.85
N ALA A 479 -20.87 -4.84 6.11
CA ALA A 479 -21.50 -5.30 4.86
C ALA A 479 -20.44 -5.75 3.84
N SER A 480 -19.41 -4.94 3.63
CA SER A 480 -18.36 -5.28 2.66
C SER A 480 -17.41 -6.36 3.16
N ARG A 481 -17.05 -6.36 4.46
CA ARG A 481 -16.10 -7.33 5.02
C ARG A 481 -16.70 -8.72 5.21
N THR A 482 -17.88 -8.78 5.83
CA THR A 482 -18.47 -10.04 6.30
C THR A 482 -19.40 -10.65 5.25
N PHE A 483 -20.20 -9.82 4.58
CA PHE A 483 -21.16 -10.28 3.58
C PHE A 483 -20.63 -10.20 2.14
N GLY A 484 -19.39 -9.71 1.95
CA GLY A 484 -18.78 -9.59 0.62
C GLY A 484 -19.55 -8.63 -0.29
N SER A 485 -20.32 -7.69 0.27
CA SER A 485 -21.11 -6.74 -0.51
C SER A 485 -20.19 -5.93 -1.42
N PRO A 486 -20.49 -5.82 -2.73
CA PRO A 486 -19.72 -4.97 -3.63
C PRO A 486 -19.61 -3.55 -3.08
N PRO A 487 -18.45 -2.89 -3.18
CA PRO A 487 -18.28 -1.57 -2.57
C PRO A 487 -19.25 -0.50 -3.09
N TRP A 488 -19.54 -0.49 -4.40
CA TRP A 488 -20.52 0.45 -4.98
C TRP A 488 -21.90 0.28 -4.35
N LEU A 489 -22.35 -0.97 -4.13
CA LEU A 489 -23.63 -1.28 -3.51
C LEU A 489 -23.63 -0.85 -2.04
N SER A 490 -22.51 -1.07 -1.35
CA SER A 490 -22.35 -0.71 0.06
C SER A 490 -22.35 0.81 0.27
N VAL A 491 -21.80 1.58 -0.69
CA VAL A 491 -21.88 3.04 -0.73
C VAL A 491 -23.30 3.49 -1.01
N MET A 492 -23.96 2.95 -2.05
CA MET A 492 -25.35 3.29 -2.37
C MET A 492 -26.29 3.00 -1.18
N GLY A 493 -26.06 1.92 -0.44
CA GLY A 493 -26.78 1.62 0.79
C GLY A 493 -26.66 2.73 1.85
N GLY A 494 -25.48 3.34 1.99
CA GLY A 494 -25.31 4.53 2.84
C GLY A 494 -26.10 5.73 2.35
N GLY A 495 -26.13 5.97 1.04
CA GLY A 495 -26.97 7.01 0.44
C GLY A 495 -28.46 6.81 0.74
N VAL A 496 -28.97 5.57 0.58
CA VAL A 496 -30.34 5.22 0.94
C VAL A 496 -30.60 5.42 2.44
N ALA A 497 -29.66 5.04 3.29
CA ALA A 497 -29.76 5.29 4.73
C ALA A 497 -29.84 6.80 5.04
N GLY A 498 -29.09 7.63 4.33
CA GLY A 498 -29.17 9.09 4.43
C GLY A 498 -30.53 9.64 4.01
N LEU A 499 -31.11 9.14 2.91
CA LEU A 499 -32.46 9.51 2.47
C LEU A 499 -33.52 9.10 3.49
N ALA A 500 -33.41 7.89 4.05
CA ALA A 500 -34.33 7.42 5.10
C ALA A 500 -34.23 8.29 6.36
N TRP A 501 -33.01 8.64 6.77
CA TRP A 501 -32.77 9.50 7.93
C TRP A 501 -33.35 10.90 7.74
N TYR A 502 -33.24 11.47 6.53
CA TYR A 502 -33.90 12.73 6.20
C TYR A 502 -35.42 12.63 6.38
N GLY A 503 -36.04 11.53 5.97
CA GLY A 503 -37.47 11.29 6.18
C GLY A 503 -37.84 11.28 7.67
N VAL A 504 -37.02 10.63 8.50
CA VAL A 504 -37.23 10.57 9.97
C VAL A 504 -37.06 11.94 10.63
N GLN A 505 -36.16 12.80 10.14
CA GLN A 505 -35.99 14.15 10.68
C GLN A 505 -37.13 15.12 10.30
N GLN A 506 -37.89 14.81 9.25
CA GLN A 506 -39.01 15.63 8.80
C GLN A 506 -40.36 15.21 9.38
N SER A 507 -40.47 13.99 9.91
CA SER A 507 -41.63 13.48 10.64
C SER A 507 -41.57 13.90 12.10
#